data_AF-A0A539DRX8-F1
#
_entry.id   AF-A0A539DRX8-F1
#
_cell.length_a   1.000
_cell.length_b   1.000
_cell.length_c   1.000
_cell.angle_alpha   90.00
_cell.angle_beta   90.00
_cell.angle_gamma   90.00
#
_symmetry.space_group_name_H-M   'P 1'
#
loop_
_entity.id
_entity.type
_entity.pdbx_description
1 polymer ?
#
loop_
_entity_poly.entity_id
_entity_poly.type
_entity_poly.pdbx_seq_one_letter_code
_entity_poly.pdbx_strand_id
1 'polypeptide(L)'
;MNDLRELYQETILEHYRKPRNYHDLPQATAHADGYNPLCGDKVRVHLTLSDGVVTDVAFEGSGCAISTASASIMTETLKGKTIEEANRLFTTFHELVTEDGPQPDATELGKLAVFGGVR
;
A
#
# COMPACT_ATOMS: atom_id res chain seq x y z
N MET A 1 -23.76 -10.04 -6.04
CA MET A 1 -23.24 -8.65 -5.92
C MET A 1 -22.84 -8.28 -4.47
N ASN A 2 -22.90 -9.18 -3.49
CA ASN A 2 -22.44 -8.93 -2.12
C ASN A 2 -21.04 -9.52 -1.85
N ASP A 3 -20.77 -10.68 -2.43
CA ASP A 3 -19.57 -11.49 -2.16
C ASP A 3 -18.24 -10.77 -2.43
N LEU A 4 -18.17 -9.93 -3.47
CA LEU A 4 -16.93 -9.21 -3.80
C LEU A 4 -16.61 -8.09 -2.80
N ARG A 5 -17.65 -7.41 -2.26
CA ARG A 5 -17.47 -6.38 -1.23
C ARG A 5 -17.07 -7.00 0.11
N GLU A 6 -17.67 -8.13 0.46
CA GLU A 6 -17.31 -8.90 1.65
C GLU A 6 -15.86 -9.39 1.57
N LEU A 7 -15.44 -9.96 0.43
CA LEU A 7 -14.04 -10.38 0.20
C LEU A 7 -13.04 -9.22 0.31
N TYR A 8 -13.40 -8.03 -0.19
CA TYR A 8 -12.53 -6.85 -0.08
C TYR A 8 -12.41 -6.36 1.36
N GLN A 9 -13.51 -6.35 2.12
CA GLN A 9 -13.45 -6.04 3.54
C GLN A 9 -12.62 -7.05 4.32
N GLU A 10 -12.75 -8.34 4.01
CA GLU A 10 -11.93 -9.39 4.62
C GLU A 10 -10.44 -9.18 4.33
N THR A 11 -10.08 -8.83 3.09
CA THR A 11 -8.69 -8.55 2.72
C THR A 11 -8.11 -7.39 3.54
N ILE A 12 -8.85 -6.28 3.66
CA ILE A 12 -8.44 -5.13 4.47
C ILE A 12 -8.28 -5.54 5.94
N LEU A 13 -9.26 -6.25 6.49
CA LEU A 13 -9.23 -6.70 7.89
C LEU A 13 -8.08 -7.68 8.16
N GLU A 14 -7.77 -8.56 7.21
CA GLU A 14 -6.67 -9.50 7.31
C GLU A 14 -5.32 -8.77 7.36
N HIS A 15 -5.10 -7.83 6.45
CA HIS A 15 -3.88 -7.04 6.38
C HIS A 15 -3.75 -6.06 7.55
N TYR A 16 -4.85 -5.62 8.15
CA TYR A 16 -4.83 -4.89 9.42
C TYR A 16 -4.44 -5.78 10.61
N ARG A 17 -5.05 -6.98 10.74
CA ARG A 17 -4.80 -7.90 11.85
C ARG A 17 -3.41 -8.53 11.81
N LYS A 18 -2.91 -8.80 10.60
CA LYS A 18 -1.62 -9.43 10.34
C LYS A 18 -0.93 -8.66 9.22
N PRO A 19 -0.36 -7.47 9.48
CA PRO A 19 0.34 -6.71 8.47
C PRO A 19 1.60 -7.45 8.02
N ARG A 20 1.88 -7.36 6.72
CA ARG A 20 3.06 -7.94 6.05
C ARG A 20 4.17 -6.93 5.99
N ASN A 21 5.42 -7.41 6.10
CA ASN A 21 6.61 -6.57 6.13
C ASN A 21 6.52 -5.45 7.19
N TYR A 22 5.88 -5.73 8.33
CA TYR A 22 5.73 -4.80 9.43
C TYR A 22 6.91 -4.94 10.41
N HIS A 23 8.01 -4.27 10.11
CA HIS A 23 9.23 -4.26 10.91
C HIS A 23 10.17 -3.14 10.43
N ASP A 24 11.18 -2.84 11.24
CA ASP A 24 12.31 -2.01 10.82
C ASP A 24 13.18 -2.75 9.79
N LEU A 25 13.87 -2.00 8.93
CA LEU A 25 14.79 -2.53 7.93
C LEU A 25 16.15 -1.81 8.04
N PRO A 26 17.04 -2.24 8.97
CA PRO A 26 18.25 -1.49 9.32
C PRO A 26 19.26 -1.27 8.20
N GLN A 27 19.16 -2.01 7.09
CA GLN A 27 20.05 -1.92 5.92
C GLN A 27 19.32 -1.37 4.69
N ALA A 28 18.21 -0.66 4.91
CA ALA A 28 17.47 -0.01 3.83
C ALA A 28 18.34 1.01 3.09
N THR A 29 18.20 1.04 1.77
CA THR A 29 18.83 2.06 0.91
C THR A 29 18.19 3.43 1.12
N ALA A 30 16.89 3.47 1.39
CA ALA A 30 16.12 4.68 1.63
C ALA A 30 14.98 4.44 2.63
N HIS A 31 14.53 5.50 3.27
CA HIS A 31 13.32 5.51 4.09
C HIS A 31 12.56 6.83 3.93
N ALA A 32 11.27 6.81 4.22
CA ALA A 32 10.43 8.00 4.24
C ALA A 32 9.39 7.92 5.37
N ASP A 33 9.09 9.08 5.95
CA ASP A 33 8.09 9.26 7.00
C ASP A 33 6.83 9.96 6.42
N GLY A 34 5.66 9.45 6.79
CA GLY A 34 4.35 10.00 6.44
C GLY A 34 3.51 10.23 7.70
N TYR A 35 2.78 11.34 7.74
CA TYR A 35 1.89 11.69 8.84
C TYR A 35 0.57 12.26 8.32
N ASN A 36 -0.54 11.64 8.73
CA ASN A 36 -1.90 12.13 8.49
C ASN A 36 -2.50 12.68 9.80
N PRO A 37 -2.50 14.01 10.02
CA PRO A 37 -2.98 14.60 11.27
C PRO A 37 -4.49 14.44 11.51
N LEU A 38 -5.28 14.16 10.47
CA LEU A 38 -6.73 14.02 10.60
C LEU A 38 -7.12 12.75 11.39
N CYS A 39 -6.39 11.67 11.17
CA CYS A 39 -6.59 10.38 11.86
C CYS A 39 -5.49 10.08 12.89
N GLY A 40 -4.41 10.86 12.88
CA GLY A 40 -3.22 10.63 13.70
C GLY A 40 -2.32 9.52 13.14
N ASP A 41 -2.51 9.11 11.88
CA ASP A 41 -1.75 8.01 11.29
C ASP A 41 -0.29 8.44 11.07
N LYS A 42 0.64 7.57 11.46
CA LYS A 42 2.07 7.68 11.25
C LYS A 42 2.53 6.43 10.54
N VAL A 43 3.26 6.58 9.46
CA VAL A 43 3.87 5.47 8.73
C VAL A 43 5.30 5.83 8.39
N ARG A 44 6.22 4.90 8.62
CA ARG A 44 7.57 4.94 8.08
C ARG A 44 7.72 3.78 7.12
N VAL A 45 8.19 4.05 5.91
CA VAL A 45 8.45 3.04 4.89
C VAL A 45 9.94 2.97 4.66
N HIS A 46 10.47 1.76 4.65
CA HIS A 46 11.87 1.44 4.39
C HIS A 46 11.96 0.66 3.09
N LEU A 47 12.99 0.93 2.29
CA LEU A 47 13.13 0.37 0.95
C LEU A 47 14.60 0.07 0.63
N THR A 48 14.84 -1.13 0.10
CA THR A 48 16.15 -1.56 -0.40
C THR A 48 16.09 -1.67 -1.91
N LEU A 49 17.06 -1.07 -2.59
CA LEU A 49 17.20 -1.10 -4.05
C LEU A 49 18.48 -1.82 -4.44
N SER A 50 18.38 -2.68 -5.46
CA SER A 50 19.52 -3.18 -6.22
C SER A 50 19.23 -2.97 -7.69
N ASP A 51 20.12 -2.28 -8.41
CA ASP A 51 20.04 -2.10 -9.86
C ASP A 51 18.67 -1.56 -10.35
N GLY A 52 18.07 -0.66 -9.57
CA GLY A 52 16.77 -0.05 -9.88
C GLY A 52 15.55 -0.91 -9.54
N VAL A 53 15.75 -2.08 -8.92
CA VAL A 53 14.69 -3.00 -8.49
C VAL A 53 14.56 -2.99 -6.96
N VAL A 54 13.31 -2.97 -6.47
CA VAL A 54 12.98 -3.09 -5.05
C VAL A 54 13.21 -4.52 -4.60
N THR A 55 14.29 -4.77 -3.88
CA THR A 55 14.63 -6.11 -3.36
C THR A 55 13.97 -6.40 -2.03
N ASP A 56 13.80 -5.36 -1.20
CA ASP A 56 13.05 -5.45 0.04
C ASP A 56 12.34 -4.14 0.37
N VAL A 57 11.21 -4.25 1.06
CA VAL A 57 10.39 -3.11 1.48
C VAL A 57 9.65 -3.50 2.75
N ALA A 58 9.72 -2.62 3.75
CA ALA A 58 9.10 -2.82 5.04
C ALA A 58 8.48 -1.52 5.53
N PHE A 59 7.59 -1.61 6.52
CA PHE A 59 7.02 -0.43 7.13
C PHE A 59 6.84 -0.62 8.64
N GLU A 60 6.77 0.49 9.35
CA GLU A 60 6.40 0.56 10.76
C GLU A 60 5.53 1.79 11.01
N GLY A 61 4.82 1.83 12.14
CA GLY A 61 4.06 3.01 12.52
C GLY A 61 2.76 2.70 13.25
N SER A 62 1.89 3.68 13.34
CA SER A 62 0.62 3.57 14.03
C SER A 62 -0.44 4.28 13.21
N GLY A 63 -1.48 3.56 12.78
CA GLY A 63 -2.56 4.16 12.02
C GLY A 63 -3.86 3.39 12.15
N CYS A 64 -4.90 3.95 11.56
CA CYS A 64 -6.19 3.30 11.43
C CYS A 64 -6.10 2.01 10.58
N ALA A 65 -7.16 1.19 10.61
CA ALA A 65 -7.19 -0.09 9.91
C ALA A 65 -6.92 0.05 8.40
N ILE A 66 -7.43 1.11 7.77
CA ILE A 66 -7.23 1.39 6.34
C ILE A 66 -5.75 1.72 6.07
N SER A 67 -5.15 2.60 6.88
CA SER A 67 -3.75 2.99 6.72
C SER A 67 -2.80 1.81 6.86
N THR A 68 -2.96 0.99 7.91
CA THR A 68 -2.13 -0.20 8.14
C THR A 68 -2.31 -1.25 7.05
N ALA A 69 -3.56 -1.51 6.63
CA ALA A 69 -3.83 -2.46 5.55
C ALA A 69 -3.25 -1.99 4.22
N SER A 70 -3.38 -0.69 3.90
CA SER A 70 -2.85 -0.09 2.67
C SER A 70 -1.33 -0.21 2.60
N ALA A 71 -0.62 0.17 3.67
CA ALA A 71 0.82 0.01 3.75
C ALA A 71 1.24 -1.46 3.64
N SER A 72 0.51 -2.37 4.29
CA SER A 72 0.79 -3.80 4.19
C SER A 72 0.63 -4.36 2.77
N ILE A 73 -0.42 -3.99 2.04
CA ILE A 73 -0.64 -4.48 0.68
C ILE A 73 0.34 -3.82 -0.29
N MET A 74 0.66 -2.54 -0.08
CA MET A 74 1.66 -1.80 -0.84
C MET A 74 3.03 -2.50 -0.75
N THR A 75 3.49 -2.86 0.45
CA THR A 75 4.81 -3.52 0.59
C THR A 75 4.86 -4.91 -0.09
N GLU A 76 3.79 -5.71 -0.05
CA GLU A 76 3.73 -6.95 -0.84
C GLU A 76 3.79 -6.66 -2.35
N THR A 77 3.07 -5.63 -2.80
CA THR A 77 2.96 -5.29 -4.21
C THR A 77 4.27 -4.76 -4.77
N LEU A 78 5.02 -3.95 -4.03
CA LEU A 78 6.23 -3.29 -4.52
C LEU A 78 7.47 -4.19 -4.57
N LYS A 79 7.51 -5.29 -3.81
CA LYS A 79 8.66 -6.20 -3.79
C LYS A 79 8.87 -6.84 -5.17
N GLY A 80 10.09 -6.74 -5.70
CA GLY A 80 10.50 -7.23 -7.01
C GLY A 80 10.18 -6.29 -8.19
N LYS A 81 9.59 -5.12 -7.94
CA LYS A 81 9.26 -4.14 -8.99
C LYS A 81 10.37 -3.13 -9.22
N THR A 82 10.42 -2.56 -10.42
CA THR A 82 11.28 -1.41 -10.70
C THR A 82 10.69 -0.11 -10.13
N ILE A 83 11.51 0.94 -10.04
CA ILE A 83 11.04 2.28 -9.66
C ILE A 83 9.96 2.79 -10.62
N GLU A 84 10.09 2.55 -11.92
CA GLU A 84 9.09 2.95 -12.91
C GLU A 84 7.77 2.21 -12.72
N GLU A 85 7.81 0.92 -12.40
CA GLU A 85 6.61 0.14 -12.06
C GLU A 85 5.95 0.63 -10.77
N ALA A 86 6.74 0.93 -9.74
CA ALA A 86 6.26 1.48 -8.48
C ALA A 86 5.54 2.83 -8.70
N ASN A 87 6.12 3.71 -9.53
CA ASN A 87 5.50 4.99 -9.87
C ASN A 87 4.20 4.84 -10.67
N ARG A 88 4.14 3.91 -11.63
CA ARG A 88 2.88 3.64 -12.35
C ARG A 88 1.78 3.16 -11.41
N LEU A 89 2.10 2.20 -10.53
CA LEU A 89 1.16 1.71 -9.53
C LEU A 89 0.69 2.82 -8.58
N PHE A 90 1.60 3.71 -8.17
CA PHE A 90 1.24 4.87 -7.35
C PHE A 90 0.24 5.77 -8.09
N THR A 91 0.50 6.13 -9.36
CA THR A 91 -0.42 6.95 -10.14
C THR A 91 -1.81 6.32 -10.23
N THR A 92 -1.89 5.06 -10.66
CA THR A 92 -3.16 4.33 -10.80
C THR A 92 -3.88 4.20 -9.44
N PHE A 93 -3.15 3.93 -8.37
CA PHE A 93 -3.72 3.84 -7.02
C PHE A 93 -4.21 5.20 -6.51
N HIS A 94 -3.45 6.27 -6.74
CA HIS A 94 -3.80 7.62 -6.34
C HIS A 94 -5.07 8.09 -7.05
N GLU A 95 -5.17 7.87 -8.36
CA GLU A 95 -6.38 8.16 -9.14
C GLU A 95 -7.58 7.38 -8.59
N LEU A 96 -7.41 6.09 -8.30
CA LEU A 96 -8.47 5.22 -7.77
C LEU A 96 -9.10 5.77 -6.47
N VAL A 97 -8.29 6.34 -5.57
CA VAL A 97 -8.73 6.73 -4.21
C VAL A 97 -8.96 8.23 -4.04
N THR A 98 -8.60 9.07 -5.02
CA THR A 98 -8.75 10.53 -4.92
C THR A 98 -9.63 11.15 -6.00
N GLU A 99 -9.84 10.48 -7.14
CA GLU A 99 -10.64 11.02 -8.22
C GLU A 99 -12.10 10.53 -8.17
N ASP A 100 -13.03 11.46 -8.36
CA ASP A 100 -14.46 11.16 -8.52
C ASP A 100 -14.84 10.75 -9.95
N GLY A 101 -13.84 10.59 -10.84
CA GLY A 101 -14.00 10.24 -12.26
C GLY A 101 -14.25 8.74 -12.52
N PRO A 102 -14.23 8.33 -13.79
CA PRO A 102 -14.29 6.92 -14.18
C PRO A 102 -13.18 6.15 -13.46
N GLN A 103 -13.52 4.99 -12.90
CA GLN A 103 -12.53 4.15 -12.22
C GLN A 103 -11.44 3.73 -13.23
N PRO A 104 -10.15 3.90 -12.90
CA PRO A 104 -9.07 3.49 -13.79
C PRO A 104 -9.11 1.97 -13.97
N ASP A 105 -8.45 1.47 -15.03
CA ASP A 105 -8.21 0.04 -15.17
C ASP A 105 -7.25 -0.43 -14.05
N ALA A 106 -7.84 -0.90 -12.96
CA ALA A 106 -7.14 -1.35 -11.76
C ALA A 106 -6.60 -2.79 -11.88
N THR A 107 -6.60 -3.39 -13.07
CA THR A 107 -6.13 -4.78 -13.25
C THR A 107 -4.67 -4.94 -12.77
N GLU A 108 -3.83 -3.94 -13.02
CA GLU A 108 -2.42 -3.95 -12.58
C GLU A 108 -2.22 -3.72 -11.08
N LEU A 109 -3.22 -3.15 -10.39
CA LEU A 109 -3.18 -2.90 -8.96
C LEU A 109 -3.33 -4.19 -8.13
N GLY A 110 -3.91 -5.24 -8.71
CA GLY A 110 -4.14 -6.52 -8.02
C GLY A 110 -4.88 -6.31 -6.71
N LYS A 111 -4.26 -6.67 -5.58
CA LYS A 111 -4.86 -6.51 -4.24
C LYS A 111 -5.06 -5.04 -3.84
N LEU A 112 -4.35 -4.07 -4.42
CA LEU A 112 -4.56 -2.65 -4.10
C LEU A 112 -5.93 -2.14 -4.58
N ALA A 113 -6.57 -2.81 -5.54
CA ALA A 113 -7.89 -2.43 -6.03
C ALA A 113 -9.01 -2.52 -4.97
N VAL A 114 -8.78 -3.23 -3.85
CA VAL A 114 -9.74 -3.34 -2.74
C VAL A 114 -10.07 -1.98 -2.10
N PHE A 115 -9.19 -0.99 -2.26
CA PHE A 115 -9.38 0.36 -1.72
C PHE A 115 -10.26 1.26 -2.59
N GLY A 116 -10.71 0.85 -3.78
CA GLY A 116 -11.57 1.69 -4.63
C GLY A 116 -12.94 2.04 -4.03
N GLY A 117 -13.35 1.36 -2.95
CA GLY A 117 -14.53 1.71 -2.17
C GLY A 117 -14.28 2.71 -1.03
N VAL A 118 -13.03 3.11 -0.80
CA VAL A 118 -12.62 4.09 0.21
C VAL A 118 -12.58 5.47 -0.45
N ARG A 119 -13.48 6.37 -0.04
CA ARG A 119 -13.55 7.77 -0.47
C ARG A 119 -13.75 8.66 0.74
#